data_AF-A0A915Z3J7-F1
#
_entry.id   AF-A0A915Z3J7-F1
#
_cell.length_a   1.000
_cell.length_b   1.000
_cell.length_c   1.000
_cell.angle_alpha   90.00
_cell.angle_beta   90.00
_cell.angle_gamma   90.00
#
_symmetry.space_group_name_H-M   'P 1'
#
loop_
_entity.id
_entity.type
_entity.pdbx_description
1 polymer ?
#
loop_
_entity_poly.entity_id
_entity_poly.type
_entity_poly.pdbx_seq_one_letter_code
_entity_poly.pdbx_strand_id
1 'polypeptide(L)'
;MRMLNQDEEADVEVTWEDQQKINSFSKLNAKYSDFELNYESKKQEKEYLDDLTEELELADEDDRIKYKIGEAFISISVEQAQQRIEKDKEILIQELEQIQNEMNSINEQMSQLKVHLYGKFELSKVNIGGMDMNYNEVAFFLYNNNFMNHIKFKLSALFTFLMYKYHVKSLYINRNLGA
;
A
#
# COMPACT_ATOMS: atom_id res chain seq x y z
N MET A 1 -19.35 40.75 21.82
CA MET A 1 -19.50 39.81 20.69
C MET A 1 -18.15 39.65 20.02
N ARG A 2 -17.53 38.47 20.13
CA ARG A 2 -16.37 38.09 19.30
C ARG A 2 -16.97 37.37 18.09
N MET A 3 -16.81 37.94 16.90
CA MET A 3 -17.12 37.23 15.67
C MET A 3 -16.11 36.10 15.53
N LEU A 4 -16.59 34.86 15.51
CA LEU A 4 -15.82 33.71 15.08
C LEU A 4 -15.66 33.88 13.57
N ASN A 5 -14.42 34.12 13.12
CA ASN A 5 -14.11 34.04 11.70
C ASN A 5 -14.42 32.61 11.26
N GLN A 6 -15.27 32.52 10.24
CA GLN A 6 -15.64 31.28 9.58
C GLN A 6 -14.38 30.48 9.26
N ASP A 7 -14.47 29.18 9.52
CA ASP A 7 -13.52 28.18 9.07
C ASP A 7 -13.17 28.45 7.60
N GLU A 8 -11.98 28.98 7.37
CA GLU A 8 -11.30 28.87 6.08
C GLU A 8 -10.91 27.39 5.96
N GLU A 9 -11.90 26.53 5.69
CA GLU A 9 -11.65 25.26 5.03
C GLU A 9 -10.98 25.63 3.71
N ALA A 10 -9.65 25.61 3.69
CA ALA A 10 -8.90 25.74 2.46
C ALA A 10 -9.42 24.65 1.52
N ASP A 11 -10.20 25.05 0.52
CA ASP A 11 -10.73 24.18 -0.51
C ASP A 11 -9.54 23.82 -1.42
N VAL A 12 -8.71 22.88 -0.95
CA VAL A 12 -7.47 22.51 -1.65
C VAL A 12 -7.87 21.75 -2.91
N GLU A 13 -7.72 22.41 -4.05
CA GLU A 13 -8.02 21.83 -5.35
C GLU A 13 -7.04 20.70 -5.68
N VAL A 14 -7.55 19.47 -5.76
CA VAL A 14 -6.79 18.28 -6.15
C VAL A 14 -6.70 18.22 -7.67
N THR A 15 -5.51 18.41 -8.23
CA THR A 15 -5.32 18.33 -9.69
C THR A 15 -5.23 16.87 -10.15
N TRP A 16 -5.44 16.64 -11.45
CA TRP A 16 -5.28 15.31 -12.04
C TRP A 16 -3.86 14.74 -11.83
N GLU A 17 -2.83 15.58 -11.87
CA GLU A 17 -1.44 15.16 -11.63
C GLU A 17 -1.22 14.70 -10.19
N ASP A 18 -1.87 15.34 -9.22
CA ASP A 18 -1.80 14.90 -7.82
C ASP A 18 -2.50 13.55 -7.65
N GLN A 19 -3.61 13.34 -8.34
CA GLN A 19 -4.30 12.04 -8.33
C GLN A 19 -3.42 10.93 -8.93
N GLN A 20 -2.65 11.21 -9.99
CA GLN A 20 -1.67 10.24 -10.52
C GLN A 20 -0.58 9.91 -9.50
N LYS A 21 -0.13 10.90 -8.72
CA LYS A 21 0.86 10.72 -7.65
C LYS A 21 0.28 9.90 -6.49
N ILE A 22 -0.96 10.15 -6.08
CA ILE A 22 -1.68 9.36 -5.08
C ILE A 22 -1.83 7.90 -5.54
N ASN A 23 -2.26 7.68 -6.78
CA ASN A 23 -2.41 6.33 -7.32
C ASN A 23 -1.07 5.59 -7.39
N SER A 24 0.00 6.30 -7.80
CA SER A 24 1.36 5.74 -7.83
C SER A 24 1.83 5.37 -6.42
N PHE A 25 1.56 6.21 -5.43
CA PHE A 25 1.87 5.95 -4.04
C PHE A 25 1.14 4.69 -3.53
N SER A 26 -0.16 4.55 -3.78
CA SER A 26 -0.92 3.35 -3.39
C SER A 26 -0.37 2.08 -4.02
N LYS A 27 0.04 2.13 -5.30
CA LYS A 27 0.67 0.98 -5.98
C LYS A 27 2.02 0.61 -5.37
N LEU A 28 2.85 1.61 -5.06
CA LEU A 28 4.15 1.39 -4.42
C LEU A 28 3.98 0.80 -3.02
N ASN A 29 3.00 1.27 -2.25
CA ASN A 29 2.72 0.74 -0.92
C ASN A 29 2.23 -0.72 -0.96
N ALA A 30 1.36 -1.07 -1.91
CA ALA A 30 0.95 -2.46 -2.12
C ALA A 30 2.15 -3.34 -2.47
N LYS A 31 2.99 -2.89 -3.42
CA LYS A 31 4.21 -3.60 -3.81
C LYS A 31 5.18 -3.76 -2.64
N TYR A 32 5.34 -2.73 -1.80
CA TYR A 32 6.17 -2.78 -0.60
C TYR A 32 5.66 -3.85 0.38
N SER A 33 4.35 -3.88 0.64
CA SER A 33 3.73 -4.89 1.51
C SER A 33 3.94 -6.32 0.98
N ASP A 34 3.84 -6.53 -0.33
CA ASP A 34 4.13 -7.84 -0.94
C ASP A 34 5.61 -8.24 -0.74
N PHE A 35 6.54 -7.29 -0.88
CA PHE A 35 7.95 -7.55 -0.63
C PHE A 35 8.25 -7.81 0.85
N GLU A 36 7.60 -7.10 1.77
CA GLU A 36 7.75 -7.30 3.21
C GLU A 36 7.29 -8.70 3.62
N LEU A 37 6.14 -9.17 3.10
CA LEU A 37 5.66 -10.53 3.33
C LEU A 37 6.64 -11.58 2.79
N ASN A 38 7.19 -11.36 1.60
CA ASN A 38 8.18 -12.26 1.01
C ASN A 38 9.49 -12.26 1.82
N TYR A 39 9.94 -11.10 2.27
CA TYR A 39 11.13 -10.95 3.09
C TYR A 39 11.01 -11.74 4.41
N GLU A 40 9.90 -11.55 5.14
CA GLU A 40 9.67 -12.28 6.39
C GLU A 40 9.56 -13.79 6.16
N SER A 41 8.93 -14.24 5.08
CA SER A 41 8.88 -15.66 4.74
C SER A 41 10.27 -16.26 4.52
N LYS A 42 11.15 -15.57 3.79
CA LYS A 42 12.52 -16.04 3.53
C LYS A 42 13.41 -15.96 4.75
N LYS A 43 13.20 -14.95 5.59
CA LYS A 43 13.91 -14.82 6.87
C LYS A 43 13.57 -15.98 7.80
N GLN A 44 12.30 -16.35 7.87
CA GLN A 44 11.85 -17.52 8.63
C GLN A 44 12.44 -18.83 8.07
N GLU A 45 12.53 -18.98 6.75
CA GLU A 45 13.20 -20.13 6.12
C GLU A 45 14.69 -20.21 6.50
N LYS A 46 15.39 -19.08 6.50
CA LYS A 46 16.79 -19.01 6.95
C LYS A 46 16.93 -19.39 8.43
N GLU A 47 16.04 -18.89 9.29
CA GLU A 47 16.03 -19.24 10.73
C GLU A 47 15.87 -20.76 10.92
N TYR A 48 15.00 -21.41 10.14
CA TYR A 48 14.88 -22.88 10.18
C TYR A 48 16.15 -23.62 9.75
N LEU A 49 16.90 -23.08 8.78
CA LEU A 49 18.18 -23.66 8.38
C LEU A 49 19.28 -23.42 9.43
N ASP A 50 19.24 -22.28 10.12
CA ASP A 50 20.13 -21.99 11.24
C ASP A 50 19.88 -22.97 12.40
N ASP A 51 18.61 -23.15 12.81
CA ASP A 51 18.21 -24.13 13.83
C ASP A 51 18.65 -25.56 13.45
N LEU A 52 18.43 -25.95 12.19
CA LEU A 52 18.84 -27.28 11.70
C LEU A 52 20.37 -27.45 11.70
N THR A 53 21.12 -26.38 11.46
CA THR A 53 22.59 -26.40 11.52
C THR A 53 23.04 -26.65 12.96
N GLU A 54 22.43 -25.97 13.94
CA GLU A 54 22.72 -26.14 15.37
C GLU A 54 22.40 -27.57 15.84
N GLU A 55 21.28 -28.15 15.39
CA GLU A 55 20.91 -29.53 15.72
C GLU A 55 21.95 -30.56 15.23
N LEU A 56 22.61 -30.27 14.11
CA LEU A 56 23.61 -31.16 13.49
C LEU A 56 25.03 -30.94 14.02
N GLU A 57 25.29 -29.94 14.85
CA GLU A 57 26.65 -29.54 15.26
C GLU A 57 27.39 -30.62 16.06
N LEU A 58 26.67 -31.43 16.84
CA LEU A 58 27.23 -32.49 17.67
C LEU A 58 27.21 -33.88 17.02
N ALA A 59 26.66 -34.00 15.81
CA ALA A 59 26.59 -35.28 15.11
C ALA A 59 27.93 -35.62 14.43
N ASP A 60 28.29 -36.90 14.40
CA ASP A 60 29.48 -37.34 13.67
C ASP A 60 29.27 -37.13 12.16
N GLU A 61 30.28 -36.60 11.45
CA GLU A 61 30.17 -36.23 10.02
C GLU A 61 29.76 -37.41 9.11
N ASP A 62 30.15 -38.63 9.49
CA ASP A 62 29.88 -39.89 8.79
C ASP A 62 28.47 -40.46 9.05
N ASP A 63 27.75 -39.96 10.07
CA ASP A 63 26.42 -40.44 10.41
C ASP A 63 25.43 -40.19 9.27
N ARG A 64 24.43 -41.08 9.18
CA ARG A 64 23.44 -41.03 8.10
C ARG A 64 22.13 -40.46 8.60
N ILE A 65 21.69 -39.37 7.99
CA ILE A 65 20.40 -38.74 8.25
C ILE A 65 19.43 -38.89 7.08
N LYS A 66 18.13 -38.74 7.34
CA LYS A 66 17.09 -38.73 6.31
C LYS A 66 16.85 -37.30 5.86
N TYR A 67 17.25 -36.99 4.64
CA TYR A 67 17.06 -35.69 4.01
C TYR A 67 15.86 -35.72 3.06
N LYS A 68 14.93 -34.77 3.21
CA LYS A 68 13.69 -34.71 2.43
C LYS A 68 13.92 -33.88 1.15
N ILE A 69 13.53 -34.43 0.00
CA ILE A 69 13.50 -33.73 -1.29
C ILE A 69 12.12 -33.92 -1.90
N GLY A 70 11.33 -32.85 -1.99
CA GLY A 70 9.92 -32.94 -2.36
C GLY A 70 9.17 -33.86 -1.40
N GLU A 71 8.63 -34.97 -1.89
CA GLU A 71 7.93 -35.98 -1.08
C GLU A 71 8.78 -37.23 -0.73
N ALA A 72 10.06 -37.26 -1.12
CA ALA A 72 10.93 -38.40 -0.91
C ALA A 72 11.98 -38.12 0.18
N PHE A 73 12.39 -39.19 0.89
CA PHE A 73 13.51 -39.13 1.84
C PHE A 73 14.70 -39.94 1.32
N ILE A 74 15.87 -39.32 1.29
CA ILE A 74 17.13 -39.96 0.92
C ILE A 74 18.06 -40.02 2.12
N SER A 75 18.90 -41.06 2.20
CA SER A 75 19.92 -41.19 3.25
C SER A 75 21.21 -40.54 2.78
N ILE A 76 21.62 -39.44 3.41
CA ILE A 76 22.87 -38.74 3.13
C ILE A 76 23.73 -38.67 4.39
N SER A 77 25.03 -38.40 4.26
CA SER A 77 25.86 -38.14 5.44
C SER A 77 25.54 -36.78 6.07
N VAL A 78 25.87 -36.61 7.35
CA VAL A 78 25.76 -35.32 8.05
C VAL A 78 26.57 -34.25 7.32
N GLU A 79 27.80 -34.55 6.89
CA GLU A 79 28.63 -33.64 6.11
C GLU A 79 27.92 -33.15 4.83
N GLN A 80 27.31 -34.08 4.09
CA GLN A 80 26.58 -33.74 2.86
C GLN A 80 25.33 -32.89 3.13
N ALA A 81 24.68 -33.10 4.28
CA ALA A 81 23.54 -32.30 4.69
C ALA A 81 23.98 -30.88 5.05
N GLN A 82 25.01 -30.73 5.87
CA GLN A 82 25.57 -29.44 6.28
C GLN A 82 26.04 -28.62 5.07
N GLN A 83 26.74 -29.23 4.10
CA GLN A 83 27.14 -28.55 2.86
C GLN A 83 25.96 -28.03 2.04
N ARG A 84 24.84 -28.76 2.01
CA ARG A 84 23.62 -28.32 1.31
C ARG A 84 22.93 -27.19 2.06
N ILE A 85 22.78 -27.33 3.38
CA ILE A 85 22.18 -26.31 4.25
C ILE A 85 22.95 -25.00 4.11
N GLU A 86 24.29 -25.04 4.14
CA GLU A 86 25.11 -23.83 4.01
C GLU A 86 24.91 -23.15 2.65
N LYS A 87 24.89 -23.93 1.56
CA LYS A 87 24.61 -23.40 0.23
C LYS A 87 23.22 -22.76 0.13
N ASP A 88 22.21 -23.39 0.71
CA ASP A 88 20.85 -22.88 0.70
C ASP A 88 20.76 -21.58 1.54
N LYS A 89 21.48 -21.50 2.67
CA LYS A 89 21.64 -20.28 3.47
C LYS A 89 22.29 -19.14 2.68
N GLU A 90 23.38 -19.41 1.95
CA GLU A 90 24.03 -18.41 1.09
C GLU A 90 23.07 -17.84 0.04
N ILE A 91 22.26 -18.71 -0.59
CA ILE A 91 21.24 -18.30 -1.56
C ILE A 91 20.19 -17.41 -0.88
N LEU A 92 19.66 -17.83 0.27
CA LEU A 92 18.65 -17.04 1.01
C LEU A 92 19.19 -15.68 1.44
N ILE A 93 20.45 -15.59 1.87
CA ILE A 93 21.09 -14.32 2.23
C ILE A 93 21.11 -13.37 1.03
N GLN A 94 21.52 -13.86 -0.15
CA GLN A 94 21.54 -13.04 -1.37
C GLN A 94 20.14 -12.58 -1.78
N GLU A 95 19.14 -13.45 -1.68
CA GLU A 95 17.75 -13.11 -1.98
C GLU A 95 17.18 -12.09 -0.99
N LEU A 96 17.47 -12.22 0.31
CA LEU A 96 17.08 -11.26 1.33
C LEU A 96 17.70 -9.89 1.08
N GLU A 97 19.00 -9.83 0.75
CA GLU A 97 19.67 -8.58 0.38
C GLU A 97 19.02 -7.93 -0.84
N GLN A 98 18.70 -8.72 -1.87
CA GLN A 98 18.02 -8.21 -3.07
C GLN A 98 16.63 -7.64 -2.74
N ILE A 99 15.82 -8.35 -1.96
CA ILE A 99 14.49 -7.88 -1.54
C ILE A 99 14.61 -6.61 -0.70
N GLN A 100 15.55 -6.56 0.23
CA GLN A 100 15.80 -5.39 1.05
C GLN A 100 16.17 -4.16 0.21
N ASN A 101 17.00 -4.34 -0.82
CA ASN A 101 17.36 -3.28 -1.75
C ASN A 101 16.15 -2.76 -2.55
N GLU A 102 15.28 -3.65 -3.03
CA GLU A 102 14.03 -3.29 -3.70
C GLU A 102 13.08 -2.52 -2.76
N MET A 103 12.94 -2.99 -1.52
CA MET A 103 12.15 -2.32 -0.48
C MET A 103 12.69 -0.91 -0.20
N ASN A 104 14.00 -0.74 -0.10
CA ASN A 104 14.64 0.57 0.10
C ASN A 104 14.36 1.51 -1.09
N SER A 105 14.50 1.03 -2.33
CA SER A 105 14.18 1.82 -3.52
C SER A 105 12.71 2.26 -3.56
N ILE A 106 11.79 1.37 -3.20
CA ILE A 106 10.36 1.69 -3.11
C ILE A 106 10.09 2.72 -2.02
N ASN A 107 10.73 2.59 -0.86
CA ASN A 107 10.64 3.56 0.23
C ASN A 107 11.15 4.95 -0.19
N GLU A 108 12.25 5.03 -0.93
CA GLU A 108 12.77 6.29 -1.46
C GLU A 108 11.76 6.95 -2.42
N GLN A 109 11.19 6.18 -3.36
CA GLN A 109 10.16 6.66 -4.28
C GLN A 109 8.91 7.14 -3.53
N MET A 110 8.47 6.38 -2.53
CA MET A 110 7.36 6.76 -1.66
C MET A 110 7.67 8.04 -0.87
N SER A 111 8.88 8.22 -0.38
CA SER A 111 9.31 9.43 0.34
C SER A 111 9.25 10.68 -0.54
N GLN A 112 9.72 10.59 -1.78
CA GLN A 112 9.64 11.68 -2.76
C GLN A 112 8.19 12.08 -3.05
N LEU A 113 7.31 11.08 -3.24
CA LEU A 113 5.88 11.31 -3.43
C LEU A 113 5.23 11.95 -2.19
N LYS A 114 5.60 11.50 -0.99
CA LYS A 114 5.13 12.09 0.28
C LYS A 114 5.49 13.57 0.35
N VAL A 115 6.74 13.95 0.11
CA VAL A 115 7.17 15.37 0.14
C VAL A 115 6.33 16.21 -0.82
N HIS A 116 6.11 15.73 -2.05
CA HIS A 116 5.30 16.43 -3.02
C HIS A 116 3.84 16.60 -2.58
N LEU A 117 3.22 15.54 -2.06
CA LEU A 117 1.83 15.56 -1.62
C LEU A 117 1.68 16.44 -0.36
N TYR A 118 2.53 16.28 0.66
CA TYR A 118 2.46 17.06 1.90
C TYR A 118 2.73 18.55 1.68
N GLY A 119 3.66 18.91 0.79
CA GLY A 119 3.97 20.30 0.48
C GLY A 119 2.82 21.06 -0.20
N LYS A 120 1.98 20.35 -0.96
CA LYS A 120 0.85 20.95 -1.70
C LYS A 120 -0.44 21.02 -0.89
N PHE A 121 -0.69 20.05 -0.01
CA PHE A 121 -1.93 19.96 0.76
C PHE A 121 -1.87 20.63 2.13
N GLU A 122 -0.77 21.32 2.49
CA GLU A 122 -0.56 21.96 3.81
C GLU A 122 -0.89 21.04 5.02
N LEU A 123 -0.84 19.71 4.83
CA LEU A 123 -1.09 18.70 5.86
C LEU A 123 0.01 18.67 6.94
N SER A 124 0.94 19.62 6.91
CA SER A 124 2.15 19.70 7.75
C SER A 124 1.89 20.14 9.19
N LYS A 125 0.63 20.38 9.60
CA LYS A 125 0.29 20.78 10.98
C LYS A 125 -0.76 19.90 11.69
N VAL A 126 -0.87 18.62 11.35
CA VAL A 126 -1.46 17.66 12.30
C VAL A 126 -0.33 16.83 12.88
N ASN A 127 0.15 17.25 14.05
CA ASN A 127 0.85 16.36 14.97
C ASN A 127 -0.20 15.36 15.47
N ILE A 128 -0.34 14.22 14.78
CA ILE A 128 -1.17 13.12 15.23
C ILE A 128 -0.31 12.39 16.26
N GLY A 129 -0.41 12.84 17.51
CA GLY A 129 0.49 12.47 18.58
C GLY A 129 0.72 10.96 18.67
N GLY A 130 1.95 10.53 18.39
CA GLY A 130 2.48 9.22 18.74
C GLY A 130 1.72 8.00 18.21
N MET A 131 0.83 8.17 17.23
CA MET A 131 0.13 7.07 16.55
C MET A 131 0.31 7.29 15.06
N ASP A 132 1.18 6.47 14.46
CA ASP A 132 1.34 6.34 13.02
C ASP A 132 -0.02 5.99 12.41
N MET A 133 -0.76 6.99 11.90
CA MET A 133 -1.97 6.72 11.13
C MET A 133 -1.59 5.91 9.89
N ASN A 134 -2.23 4.75 9.74
CA ASN A 134 -1.99 3.84 8.63
C ASN A 134 -2.36 4.54 7.30
N TYR A 135 -1.47 4.49 6.31
CA TYR A 135 -1.64 5.07 4.97
C TYR A 135 -2.98 4.71 4.30
N ASN A 136 -3.59 3.58 4.66
CA ASN A 136 -4.93 3.21 4.21
C ASN A 136 -6.02 4.20 4.66
N GLU A 137 -5.89 4.82 5.83
CA GLU A 137 -6.85 5.80 6.35
C GLU A 137 -6.72 7.14 5.62
N VAL A 138 -5.50 7.56 5.27
CA VAL A 138 -5.26 8.77 4.46
C VAL A 138 -5.74 8.55 3.02
N ALA A 139 -5.45 7.39 2.42
CA ALA A 139 -5.97 7.03 1.10
C ALA A 139 -7.49 6.92 1.09
N PHE A 140 -8.10 6.33 2.13
CA PHE A 140 -9.56 6.26 2.30
C PHE A 140 -10.17 7.64 2.49
N PHE A 141 -9.56 8.53 3.28
CA PHE A 141 -10.05 9.88 3.51
C PHE A 141 -10.00 10.74 2.24
N LEU A 142 -8.89 10.66 1.47
CA LEU A 142 -8.74 11.37 0.20
C LEU A 142 -9.62 10.80 -0.92
N TYR A 143 -9.83 9.48 -0.95
CA TYR A 143 -10.72 8.81 -1.91
C TYR A 143 -12.20 9.13 -1.63
N ASN A 144 -12.62 9.12 -0.36
CA ASN A 144 -14.02 9.40 0.01
C ASN A 144 -14.41 10.88 -0.12
N ASN A 145 -13.50 11.82 0.16
CA ASN A 145 -13.78 13.25 -0.05
C ASN A 145 -14.03 13.56 -1.53
N ASN A 146 -13.28 12.92 -2.45
CA ASN A 146 -13.51 13.07 -3.89
C ASN A 146 -14.72 12.27 -4.41
N PHE A 147 -15.02 11.07 -3.89
CA PHE A 147 -16.23 10.33 -4.27
C PHE A 147 -17.50 11.08 -3.88
N MET A 148 -17.53 11.68 -2.69
CA MET A 148 -18.64 12.54 -2.25
C MET A 148 -18.74 13.83 -3.06
N ASN A 149 -17.63 14.47 -3.42
CA ASN A 149 -17.65 15.67 -4.27
C ASN A 149 -18.10 15.35 -5.70
N HIS A 150 -17.68 14.23 -6.28
CA HIS A 150 -18.10 13.82 -7.62
C HIS A 150 -19.58 13.40 -7.67
N ILE A 151 -20.10 12.77 -6.59
CA ILE A 151 -21.51 12.45 -6.41
C ILE A 151 -22.34 13.71 -6.17
N LYS A 152 -21.90 14.62 -5.31
CA LYS A 152 -22.55 15.93 -5.09
C LYS A 152 -22.61 16.75 -6.37
N PHE A 153 -21.55 16.76 -7.17
CA PHE A 153 -21.51 17.45 -8.47
C PHE A 153 -22.47 16.82 -9.48
N LYS A 154 -22.52 15.48 -9.56
CA LYS A 154 -23.48 14.77 -10.43
C LYS A 154 -24.93 14.94 -9.98
N LEU A 155 -25.22 14.90 -8.68
CA LEU A 155 -26.57 15.14 -8.13
C LEU A 155 -27.01 16.59 -8.32
N SER A 156 -26.10 17.55 -8.12
CA SER A 156 -26.35 18.97 -8.40
C SER A 156 -26.66 19.18 -9.88
N ALA A 157 -25.85 18.65 -10.79
CA ALA A 157 -26.09 18.73 -12.23
C ALA A 157 -27.40 18.05 -12.65
N LEU A 158 -27.75 16.90 -12.06
CA LEU A 158 -29.01 16.20 -12.32
C LEU A 158 -30.20 17.03 -11.80
N PHE A 159 -30.07 17.66 -10.63
CA PHE A 159 -31.09 18.52 -10.04
C PHE A 159 -31.32 19.78 -10.87
N THR A 160 -30.25 20.45 -11.32
CA THR A 160 -30.34 21.60 -12.24
C THR A 160 -30.98 21.20 -13.57
N PHE A 161 -30.61 20.04 -14.13
CA PHE A 161 -31.20 19.52 -15.36
C PHE A 161 -32.69 19.17 -15.23
N LEU A 162 -33.09 18.55 -14.12
CA LEU A 162 -34.49 18.26 -13.84
C LEU A 162 -35.29 19.55 -13.63
N MET A 163 -34.78 20.50 -12.87
CA MET A 163 -35.43 21.80 -12.66
C MET A 163 -35.59 22.57 -13.97
N TYR A 164 -34.57 22.58 -14.84
CA TYR A 164 -34.66 23.17 -16.18
C TYR A 164 -35.73 22.48 -17.03
N LYS A 165 -35.76 21.13 -17.04
CA LYS A 165 -36.76 20.36 -17.78
C LYS A 165 -38.19 20.62 -17.28
N TYR A 166 -38.40 20.70 -15.97
CA TYR A 166 -39.71 21.03 -15.38
C TYR A 166 -40.12 22.48 -15.68
N HIS A 167 -39.19 23.42 -15.66
CA HIS A 167 -39.47 24.82 -15.97
C HIS A 167 -39.80 25.03 -17.46
N VAL A 168 -39.09 24.36 -18.37
CA VAL A 168 -39.39 24.37 -19.81
C VAL A 168 -40.72 23.67 -20.11
N LYS A 169 -41.05 22.58 -19.41
CA LYS A 169 -42.36 21.90 -19.55
C LYS A 169 -43.52 22.77 -19.05
N SER A 170 -43.32 23.52 -17.97
CA SER A 170 -44.27 24.52 -17.45
C SER A 170 -44.53 25.66 -18.45
N LEU A 171 -43.49 26.14 -19.13
CA LEU A 171 -43.59 27.17 -20.17
C LEU A 171 -44.27 26.67 -21.45
N TYR A 172 -44.07 25.40 -21.82
CA TYR A 172 -44.74 24.78 -22.97
C TYR A 172 -46.23 24.47 -22.71
N ILE A 173 -46.60 24.11 -21.47
CA ILE A 173 -47.99 23.85 -21.10
C ILE A 173 -48.79 25.18 -21.07
N ASN A 174 -48.20 26.27 -20.56
CA ASN A 174 -48.87 27.59 -20.56
C ASN A 174 -49.06 28.20 -21.95
N ARG A 175 -48.21 27.86 -22.94
CA ARG A 175 -48.36 28.35 -24.32
C ARG A 175 -49.44 27.62 -25.13
N ASN A 176 -49.84 26.41 -24.74
CA ASN A 176 -50.87 25.60 -25.43
C ASN A 176 -52.25 25.64 -24.76
N LEU A 177 -52.41 26.39 -23.67
CA LEU A 177 -53.69 26.63 -22.99
C LEU A 177 -54.20 28.09 -23.16
N GLY A 178 -53.55 28.86 -24.03
CA GLY A 178 -53.88 30.25 -24.36
C GLY A 178 -54.26 30.45 -25.83
N ALA A 179 -55.08 29.56 -26.40
CA ALA A 179 -55.78 29.74 -27.67
C ALA A 179 -57.23 29.26 -27.53
#